data_AF-A0A968HAM7-F1
#
_entry.id   AF-A0A968HAM7-F1
#
_cell.length_a   1.000
_cell.length_b   1.000
_cell.length_c   1.000
_cell.angle_alpha   90.00
_cell.angle_beta   90.00
_cell.angle_gamma   90.00
#
_symmetry.space_group_name_H-M   'P 1'
#
loop_
_entity.id
_entity.type
_entity.pdbx_description
1 polymer ?
#
loop_
_entity_poly.entity_id
_entity_poly.type
_entity_poly.pdbx_seq_one_letter_code
_entity_poly.pdbx_strand_id
1 'polypeptide(L)'
;MPHIHPLSELRSNLNQLADICLKQDEPVFLTRKGHGELVLLSLEGYERMLQYQKQQETYDPDIEALWVREAETRYDQIKTGEVTCRSLEEALADARKELV
;
A
#
# COMPACT_ATOMS: atom_id res chain seq x y z
N MET A 1 2.38 -20.83 -7.18
CA MET A 1 3.69 -21.17 -7.83
C MET A 1 3.79 -20.26 -9.05
N PRO A 2 4.93 -19.63 -9.39
CA PRO A 2 4.93 -18.61 -10.46
C PRO A 2 4.59 -19.23 -11.83
N HIS A 3 3.62 -18.64 -12.53
CA HIS A 3 3.26 -19.03 -13.90
C HIS A 3 4.26 -18.42 -14.87
N ILE A 4 5.15 -19.24 -15.43
CA ILE A 4 6.21 -18.79 -16.35
C ILE A 4 5.97 -19.40 -17.73
N HIS A 5 5.76 -18.55 -18.73
CA HIS A 5 5.51 -18.96 -20.11
C HIS A 5 6.48 -18.28 -21.09
N PRO A 6 6.79 -18.90 -22.24
CA PRO A 6 7.44 -18.22 -23.35
C PRO A 6 6.56 -17.08 -23.89
N LEU A 7 7.15 -15.93 -24.22
CA LEU A 7 6.45 -14.79 -24.80
C LEU A 7 5.78 -15.13 -26.15
N SER A 8 6.29 -16.13 -26.87
CA SER A 8 5.68 -16.63 -28.09
C SER A 8 4.30 -17.24 -27.89
N GLU A 9 3.99 -17.77 -26.69
CA GLU A 9 2.69 -18.36 -26.38
C GLU A 9 1.57 -17.32 -26.18
N LEU A 10 1.93 -16.04 -26.00
CA LEU A 10 0.95 -14.99 -25.74
C LEU A 10 -0.12 -14.90 -26.85
N ARG A 11 0.27 -15.10 -28.11
CA ARG A 11 -0.69 -15.05 -29.24
C ARG A 11 -1.59 -16.28 -29.31
N SER A 12 -1.06 -17.47 -29.06
CA SER A 12 -1.81 -18.71 -29.19
C SER A 12 -2.69 -19.00 -27.98
N ASN A 13 -2.24 -18.58 -26.78
CA ASN A 13 -2.82 -18.99 -25.51
C ASN A 13 -3.39 -17.80 -24.71
N LEU A 14 -3.59 -16.62 -25.32
CA LEU A 14 -4.00 -15.39 -24.62
C LEU A 14 -5.17 -15.61 -23.65
N ASN A 15 -6.24 -16.27 -24.10
CA ASN A 15 -7.44 -16.48 -23.29
C ASN A 15 -7.15 -17.30 -22.03
N GLN A 16 -6.34 -18.35 -22.15
CA GLN A 16 -5.96 -19.19 -21.01
C GLN A 16 -5.06 -18.44 -20.03
N LEU A 17 -4.09 -17.68 -20.56
CA LEU A 17 -3.19 -16.86 -19.74
C LEU A 17 -3.96 -15.74 -19.02
N ALA A 18 -4.92 -15.10 -19.70
CA ALA A 18 -5.79 -14.10 -19.10
C ALA A 18 -6.70 -14.70 -18.02
N ASP A 19 -7.22 -15.90 -18.24
CA ASP A 19 -8.04 -16.62 -17.25
C ASP A 19 -7.26 -16.89 -15.95
N ILE A 20 -5.97 -17.20 -16.03
CA ILE A 20 -5.10 -17.33 -14.84
C ILE A 20 -5.07 -16.00 -14.08
N CYS A 21 -4.77 -14.90 -14.77
CA CYS A 21 -4.71 -13.57 -14.16
C CYS A 21 -6.04 -13.11 -13.54
N LEU A 22 -7.17 -13.46 -14.16
CA LEU A 22 -8.51 -13.01 -13.73
C LEU A 22 -9.11 -13.89 -12.63
N LYS A 23 -8.94 -15.22 -12.71
CA LYS A 23 -9.61 -16.17 -11.80
C LYS A 23 -8.75 -16.53 -10.60
N GLN A 24 -7.44 -16.64 -10.81
CA GLN A 24 -6.51 -17.03 -9.76
C GLN A 24 -5.88 -15.81 -9.09
N ASP A 25 -6.06 -14.62 -9.68
CA ASP A 25 -5.48 -13.36 -9.21
C ASP A 25 -3.95 -13.40 -9.09
N GLU A 26 -3.31 -14.21 -9.94
CA GLU A 26 -1.87 -14.42 -9.97
C GLU A 26 -1.24 -13.84 -11.26
N PRO A 27 -0.05 -13.21 -11.19
CA PRO A 27 0.66 -12.74 -12.38
C PRO A 27 1.18 -13.90 -13.23
N VAL A 28 1.18 -13.69 -14.54
CA VAL A 28 1.87 -14.56 -15.50
C VAL A 28 3.13 -13.88 -16.00
N PHE A 29 4.28 -14.53 -15.83
CA PHE A 29 5.58 -14.06 -16.28
C PHE A 29 5.89 -14.60 -17.66
N LEU A 30 6.22 -13.72 -18.59
CA LEU A 30 6.55 -14.05 -19.97
C LEU A 30 8.05 -13.90 -20.21
N THR A 31 8.64 -14.92 -20.82
CA THR A 31 10.08 -15.03 -21.01
C THR A 31 10.48 -15.10 -22.48
N ARG A 32 11.65 -14.56 -22.80
CA ARG A 32 12.30 -14.76 -24.11
C ARG A 32 13.75 -15.15 -23.87
N LYS A 33 14.19 -16.26 -24.46
CA LYS A 33 15.55 -16.79 -24.27
C LYS A 33 15.95 -16.93 -22.78
N GLY A 34 15.02 -17.41 -21.94
CA GLY A 34 15.24 -17.63 -20.51
C GLY A 34 15.24 -16.37 -19.64
N HIS A 35 14.99 -15.20 -20.20
CA HIS A 35 14.93 -13.94 -19.45
C HIS A 35 13.49 -13.44 -19.37
N GLY A 36 13.08 -12.92 -18.21
CA GLY A 36 11.79 -12.27 -18.04
C GLY A 36 11.74 -10.98 -18.86
N GLU A 37 10.68 -10.81 -19.65
CA GLU A 37 10.52 -9.67 -20.55
C GLU A 37 9.22 -8.92 -20.33
N LEU A 38 8.15 -9.63 -19.95
CA LEU A 38 6.82 -9.05 -19.76
C LEU A 38 6.11 -9.76 -18.59
N VAL A 39 5.22 -9.04 -17.92
CA VAL A 39 4.29 -9.60 -16.93
C VAL A 39 2.87 -9.27 -17.38
N LEU A 40 2.00 -10.27 -17.35
CA LEU A 40 0.58 -10.11 -17.57
C LEU A 40 -0.15 -10.12 -16.22
N LEU A 41 -1.03 -9.15 -16.03
CA LEU A 41 -1.85 -8.97 -14.83
C LEU A 41 -3.27 -8.55 -15.25
N SER A 42 -4.25 -8.86 -14.41
CA SER A 42 -5.57 -8.25 -14.51
C SER A 42 -5.46 -6.75 -14.20
N LEU A 43 -6.42 -5.96 -14.72
CA LEU A 43 -6.43 -4.53 -14.43
C LEU A 43 -6.55 -4.28 -12.92
N GLU A 44 -7.41 -5.04 -12.24
CA GLU A 44 -7.58 -4.95 -10.79
C GLU A 44 -6.30 -5.30 -10.02
N GLY A 45 -5.59 -6.35 -10.44
CA GLY A 45 -4.30 -6.72 -9.85
C GLY A 45 -3.23 -5.65 -10.06
N TYR A 46 -3.20 -5.04 -11.25
CA TYR A 46 -2.31 -3.91 -11.54
C TYR A 46 -2.63 -2.68 -10.67
N GLU A 47 -3.92 -2.34 -10.50
CA GLU A 47 -4.36 -1.24 -9.65
C GLU A 47 -3.99 -1.46 -8.18
N ARG A 48 -4.19 -2.68 -7.65
CA ARG A 48 -3.76 -3.02 -6.28
C ARG A 48 -2.24 -2.89 -6.11
N MET A 49 -1.45 -3.35 -7.08
CA MET A 49 0.00 -3.19 -7.06
C MET A 49 0.40 -1.70 -6.97
N LEU A 50 -0.23 -0.83 -7.77
CA LEU A 50 0.02 0.61 -7.71
C LEU A 50 -0.40 1.22 -6.37
N GLN A 51 -1.50 0.77 -5.77
CA GLN A 51 -1.92 1.23 -4.45
C GLN A 51 -0.90 0.85 -3.37
N TYR A 52 -0.41 -0.39 -3.37
CA TYR A 52 0.62 -0.83 -2.44
C TYR A 52 1.92 -0.01 -2.61
N GLN A 53 2.32 0.28 -3.84
CA GLN A 53 3.49 1.12 -4.10
C GLN A 53 3.29 2.54 -3.53
N LYS A 54 2.14 3.17 -3.76
CA LYS A 54 1.83 4.50 -3.21
C LYS A 54 1.85 4.55 -1.69
N GLN A 55 1.37 3.50 -1.04
CA GLN A 55 1.43 3.38 0.43
C GLN A 55 2.88 3.35 0.92
N GLN A 56 3.77 2.65 0.20
CA GLN A 56 5.19 2.61 0.53
C GLN A 56 5.90 3.93 0.25
N GLU A 57 5.54 4.65 -0.80
CA GLU A 57 6.09 5.99 -1.07
C GLU A 57 5.67 7.03 -0.01
N THR A 58 4.57 6.78 0.70
CA THR A 58 4.11 7.63 1.82
C THR A 58 4.87 7.32 3.12
N TYR A 59 5.66 6.23 3.15
CA TYR A 59 6.51 5.89 4.28
C TYR A 59 7.80 6.71 4.21
N ASP A 60 7.77 7.89 4.82
CA ASP A 60 8.95 8.71 5.05
C ASP A 60 9.45 8.43 6.48
N PRO A 61 10.64 7.84 6.66
CA PRO A 61 11.18 7.54 7.99
C PRO A 61 11.42 8.80 8.82
N ASP A 62 11.63 9.96 8.19
CA ASP A 62 11.76 11.24 8.90
C ASP A 62 10.40 11.70 9.44
N ILE A 63 9.32 11.48 8.68
CA ILE A 63 7.95 11.70 9.18
C ILE A 63 7.67 10.79 10.37
N GLU A 64 7.94 9.48 10.28
CA GLU A 64 7.73 8.54 11.40
C GLU A 64 8.52 8.96 12.65
N ALA A 65 9.79 9.35 12.49
CA ALA A 65 10.61 9.84 13.61
C ALA A 65 10.04 11.12 14.24
N LEU A 66 9.45 12.03 13.44
CA LEU A 66 8.76 13.21 13.96
C LEU A 66 7.52 12.83 14.79
N TRP A 67 6.69 11.90 14.30
CA TRP A 67 5.52 11.42 15.05
C TRP A 67 5.91 10.76 16.38
N VAL A 68 6.96 9.93 16.38
CA VAL A 68 7.46 9.28 17.61
C VAL A 68 7.94 10.32 18.61
N ARG A 69 8.79 11.27 18.19
CA ARG A 69 9.28 12.35 19.07
C ARG A 69 8.16 13.20 19.64
N GLU A 70 7.17 13.55 18.81
CA GLU A 70 6.03 14.35 19.25
C GLU A 70 5.17 13.56 20.26
N ALA A 71 4.92 12.27 20.00
CA ALA A 71 4.19 11.40 20.92
C ALA A 71 4.92 11.22 22.26
N GLU A 72 6.24 11.01 22.24
CA GLU A 72 7.07 10.91 23.45
C GLU A 72 7.04 12.21 24.26
N THR A 73 7.21 13.35 23.58
CA THR A 73 7.14 14.68 24.22
C THR A 73 5.77 14.90 24.87
N ARG A 74 4.69 14.57 24.15
CA ARG A 74 3.32 14.69 24.65
C ARG A 74 3.09 13.79 25.86
N TYR A 75 3.59 12.55 25.81
CA TYR A 75 3.50 11.62 26.93
C TYR A 75 4.23 12.13 28.17
N ASP A 76 5.43 12.68 28.00
CA ASP A 76 6.18 13.27 29.10
C ASP A 76 5.45 14.46 29.72
N GLN A 77 4.87 15.36 28.91
CA GLN A 77 4.05 16.49 29.41
C GLN A 77 2.83 16.03 30.21
N ILE A 78 2.19 14.93 29.81
CA ILE A 78 1.08 14.33 30.55
C ILE A 78 1.59 13.76 31.88
N LYS A 79 2.72 13.05 31.84
CA LYS A 79 3.33 12.43 33.02
C LYS A 79 3.83 13.45 34.03
N THR A 80 4.38 14.57 33.58
CA THR A 80 4.82 15.68 34.44
C THR A 80 3.65 16.53 34.96
N GLY A 81 2.44 16.31 34.45
CA GLY A 81 1.25 17.08 34.79
C GLY A 81 1.20 18.48 34.17
N GLU A 82 2.11 18.77 33.22
CA GLU A 82 2.15 20.02 32.46
C GLU A 82 0.97 20.13 31.49
N VAL A 83 0.49 18.99 30.99
CA VAL A 83 -0.71 18.87 30.16
C VAL A 83 -1.67 17.87 30.80
N THR A 84 -2.95 18.24 30.90
CA THR A 84 -4.01 17.32 31.35
C THR A 84 -4.73 16.73 30.15
N CYS A 85 -4.87 15.41 30.12
CA CYS A 85 -5.70 14.73 29.12
C CYS A 85 -7.16 15.11 29.34
N ARG A 86 -7.81 15.65 28.31
CA ARG A 86 -9.26 15.84 28.28
C ARG A 86 -9.95 14.62 27.66
N SER A 87 -11.25 14.49 27.87
CA SER A 87 -12.01 13.38 27.26
C SER A 87 -12.04 13.53 25.73
N LEU A 88 -12.14 12.39 25.01
CA LEU A 88 -12.23 12.38 23.55
C LEU A 88 -13.43 13.20 23.04
N GLU A 89 -14.54 13.17 23.78
CA GLU A 89 -15.76 13.92 23.45
C GLU A 89 -15.52 15.44 23.50
N GLU A 90 -14.84 15.93 24.54
CA GLU A 90 -14.49 17.36 24.67
C GLU A 90 -13.52 17.81 23.57
N ALA A 91 -12.50 17.00 23.27
CA ALA A 91 -11.53 17.32 22.23
C ALA A 91 -12.19 17.41 20.84
N LEU A 92 -13.11 16.47 20.53
CA LEU A 92 -13.86 16.46 19.27
C LEU A 92 -14.86 17.62 19.17
N ALA A 93 -15.45 18.04 20.28
CA ALA A 93 -16.38 19.18 20.31
C ALA A 93 -15.67 20.51 20.00
N ASP A 94 -14.44 20.71 20.49
CA ASP A 94 -13.66 21.93 20.23
C ASP A 94 -13.12 21.98 18.79
N ALA A 95 -12.55 20.88 18.28
CA ALA A 95 -12.05 20.83 16.90
C ALA A 95 -13.16 21.11 15.86
N ARG A 96 -14.40 20.68 16.14
CA ARG A 96 -15.56 20.97 15.29
C ARG A 96 -15.96 22.45 15.30
N LYS A 97 -15.67 23.20 16.37
CA LYS A 97 -15.93 24.65 16.43
C LYS A 97 -14.94 25.45 15.60
N GLU A 98 -13.69 24.98 15.47
CA GLU A 98 -12.65 25.65 14.68
C GLU A 98 -12.81 25.45 13.15
N LEU A 99 -13.68 24.53 12.74
CA LEU A 99 -13.98 24.22 11.34
C LEU A 99 -15.14 25.05 10.74
N VAL A 100 -15.70 26.00 11.49
CA VAL A 100 -16.79 26.93 11.07
C VAL A 100 -16.25 28.34 10.98
#